data_AF-A0A7V1GHI1-F1
#
_entry.id   AF-A0A7V1GHI1-F1
#
_cell.length_a   1.000
_cell.length_b   1.000
_cell.length_c   1.000
_cell.angle_alpha   90.00
_cell.angle_beta   90.00
_cell.angle_gamma   90.00
#
_symmetry.space_group_name_H-M   'P 1'
#
loop_
_entity.id
_entity.type
_entity.pdbx_description
1 polymer ?
#
loop_
_entity_poly.entity_id
_entity_poly.type
_entity_poly.pdbx_seq_one_letter_code
_entity_poly.pdbx_strand_id
1 'polypeptide(L)'
;MKYKNHPKSVEQYVKLVDDTLIDVEEFMACLEFDMDEPGEQLHILEPIAAVLTKMRAEMTDGSYLFGKDDLPFMDVANKLSQSLPFTQHLAVINETHIKGLDIEDD
;
A
#
# COMPACT_ATOMS: atom_id res chain seq x y z
N MET A 1 5.95 -10.72 13.63
CA MET A 1 4.67 -10.32 14.24
C MET A 1 3.63 -10.53 13.15
N LYS A 2 2.68 -11.47 13.29
CA LYS A 2 1.63 -11.65 12.27
C LYS A 2 0.66 -10.48 12.38
N TYR A 3 0.39 -9.74 11.31
CA TYR A 3 -0.68 -8.73 11.34
C TYR A 3 -2.04 -9.43 11.47
N LYS A 4 -2.93 -8.88 12.31
CA LYS A 4 -4.29 -9.43 12.52
C LYS A 4 -5.13 -9.53 11.23
N ASN A 5 -4.74 -8.81 10.17
CA ASN A 5 -5.46 -8.68 8.92
C ASN A 5 -4.64 -9.19 7.71
N HIS A 6 -3.71 -10.15 7.91
CA HIS A 6 -3.00 -10.76 6.79
C HIS A 6 -4.03 -11.41 5.83
N PRO A 7 -4.06 -11.04 4.53
CA PRO A 7 -4.97 -11.61 3.55
C PRO A 7 -4.85 -13.13 3.44
N LYS A 8 -5.99 -13.82 3.51
CA LYS A 8 -6.13 -15.27 3.35
C LYS A 8 -6.50 -15.69 1.93
N SER A 9 -6.84 -14.74 1.07
CA SER A 9 -7.21 -14.99 -0.34
C SER A 9 -6.72 -13.86 -1.25
N VAL A 10 -6.69 -14.13 -2.55
CA VAL A 10 -6.33 -13.13 -3.57
C VAL A 10 -7.29 -11.95 -3.51
N GLU A 11 -8.60 -12.21 -3.38
CA GLU A 11 -9.63 -11.18 -3.31
C GLU A 11 -9.44 -10.27 -2.09
N GLN A 12 -9.07 -10.84 -0.94
CA GLN A 12 -8.76 -10.04 0.25
C GLN A 12 -7.53 -9.17 0.04
N TYR A 13 -6.51 -9.68 -0.67
CA TYR A 13 -5.31 -8.90 -0.92
C TYR A 13 -5.54 -7.79 -1.94
N VAL A 14 -6.27 -8.09 -3.01
CA VAL A 14 -6.73 -7.09 -4.00
C VAL A 14 -7.53 -5.99 -3.30
N LYS A 15 -8.49 -6.39 -2.44
CA LYS A 15 -9.28 -5.42 -1.67
C LYS A 15 -8.42 -4.54 -0.77
N LEU A 16 -7.43 -5.13 -0.09
CA LEU A 16 -6.51 -4.35 0.76
C LEU A 16 -5.73 -3.32 -0.06
N VAL A 17 -5.25 -3.69 -1.26
CA VAL A 17 -4.56 -2.76 -2.16
C VAL A 17 -5.51 -1.66 -2.65
N ASP A 18 -6.76 -2.00 -3.03
CA ASP A 18 -7.78 -1.03 -3.46
C ASP A 18 -8.10 -0.02 -2.34
N ASP A 19 -8.44 -0.51 -1.15
CA ASP A 19 -8.79 0.33 0.00
C ASP A 19 -7.62 1.27 0.36
N THR A 20 -6.38 0.75 0.32
CA THR A 20 -5.18 1.57 0.64
C THR A 20 -4.88 2.60 -0.43
N LEU A 21 -5.09 2.28 -1.72
CA LEU A 21 -4.92 3.25 -2.80
C LEU A 21 -5.91 4.40 -2.66
N ILE A 22 -7.18 4.10 -2.34
CA ILE A 22 -8.20 5.11 -2.05
C ILE A 22 -7.77 5.98 -0.86
N ASP A 23 -7.36 5.38 0.25
CA ASP A 23 -6.90 6.11 1.44
C ASP A 23 -5.74 7.08 1.11
N VAL A 24 -4.79 6.64 0.26
CA VAL A 24 -3.64 7.46 -0.18
C VAL A 24 -4.11 8.62 -1.05
N GLU A 25 -4.97 8.36 -2.05
CA GLU A 25 -5.49 9.40 -2.95
C GLU A 25 -6.34 10.43 -2.20
N GLU A 26 -7.20 9.99 -1.28
CA GLU A 26 -8.00 10.88 -0.44
C GLU A 26 -7.11 11.75 0.46
N PHE A 27 -6.09 11.15 1.09
CA PHE A 27 -5.16 11.89 1.92
C PHE A 27 -4.36 12.93 1.13
N MET A 28 -3.90 12.57 -0.08
CA MET A 28 -3.24 13.52 -0.98
C MET A 28 -4.19 14.66 -1.39
N ALA A 29 -5.44 14.36 -1.73
CA ALA A 29 -6.42 15.39 -2.07
C ALA A 29 -6.72 16.34 -0.88
N CYS A 30 -6.77 15.82 0.36
CA CYS A 30 -6.88 16.65 1.56
C CYS A 30 -5.68 17.59 1.73
N LEU A 31 -4.46 17.07 1.57
CA LEU A 31 -3.24 17.88 1.63
C LEU A 31 -3.21 18.95 0.53
N GLU A 32 -3.62 18.61 -0.69
CA GLU A 32 -3.71 19.57 -1.80
C GLU A 32 -4.72 20.68 -1.53
N PHE A 33 -5.88 20.34 -0.95
CA PHE A 33 -6.91 21.32 -0.62
C PHE A 33 -6.52 22.27 0.53
N ASP A 34 -5.80 21.77 1.52
CA ASP A 34 -5.34 22.55 2.69
C ASP A 34 -4.12 23.45 2.36
N MET A 35 -3.46 23.26 1.21
CA MET A 35 -2.26 23.97 0.82
C MET A 35 -2.51 24.94 -0.34
N ASP A 36 -2.18 26.22 -0.15
CA ASP A 36 -2.30 27.28 -1.18
C ASP A 36 -1.36 27.04 -2.39
N GLU A 37 -0.33 26.19 -2.21
CA GLU A 37 0.59 25.70 -3.25
C GLU A 37 0.87 24.21 -2.93
N PRO A 38 0.71 23.26 -3.88
CA PRO A 38 0.90 21.83 -3.61
C PRO A 38 2.35 21.59 -3.19
N GLY A 39 2.58 21.45 -1.88
CA GLY A 39 3.94 21.49 -1.34
C GLY A 39 4.68 20.17 -1.45
N GLU A 40 5.96 20.19 -1.06
CA GLU A 40 6.89 19.05 -1.04
C GLU A 40 6.34 17.77 -0.37
N GLN A 41 5.30 17.90 0.46
CA GLN A 41 4.60 16.82 1.15
C GLN A 41 3.71 15.95 0.24
N LEU A 42 3.27 16.46 -0.92
CA LEU A 42 2.58 15.64 -1.92
C LEU A 42 3.57 14.78 -2.70
N HIS A 43 4.68 15.38 -3.12
CA HIS A 43 5.73 14.71 -3.87
C HIS A 43 6.37 13.53 -3.11
N ILE A 44 6.43 13.60 -1.77
CA ILE A 44 6.95 12.49 -0.98
C ILE A 44 5.99 11.28 -0.96
N LEU A 45 4.69 11.47 -1.22
CA LEU A 45 3.67 10.39 -1.24
C LEU A 45 3.49 9.75 -2.62
N GLU A 46 3.85 10.44 -3.70
CA GLU A 46 3.78 9.93 -5.07
C GLU A 46 4.38 8.51 -5.25
N PRO A 47 5.52 8.15 -4.63
CA PRO A 47 6.06 6.80 -4.76
C PRO A 47 5.15 5.71 -4.18
N ILE A 48 4.39 6.03 -3.12
CA ILE A 48 3.42 5.10 -2.53
C ILE A 48 2.26 4.87 -3.52
N ALA A 49 1.65 5.97 -4.00
CA ALA A 49 0.54 5.91 -4.95
C ALA A 49 0.96 5.16 -6.23
N ALA A 50 2.10 5.53 -6.83
CA ALA A 50 2.57 4.94 -8.08
C ALA A 50 2.78 3.42 -7.99
N VAL A 51 3.35 2.93 -6.89
CA VAL A 51 3.56 1.48 -6.70
C VAL A 51 2.23 0.77 -6.46
N LEU A 52 1.32 1.31 -5.65
CA LEU A 52 0.01 0.72 -5.41
C LEU A 52 -0.84 0.66 -6.69
N THR A 53 -0.87 1.73 -7.48
CA THR A 53 -1.56 1.77 -8.79
C THR A 53 -0.99 0.71 -9.72
N LYS A 54 0.35 0.59 -9.79
CA LYS A 54 1.00 -0.43 -10.62
C LYS A 54 0.63 -1.84 -10.17
N MET A 55 0.75 -2.15 -8.88
CA MET A 55 0.35 -3.44 -8.32
C MET A 55 -1.11 -3.75 -8.66
N ARG A 56 -1.99 -2.76 -8.54
CA ARG A 56 -3.41 -2.96 -8.84
C ARG A 56 -3.67 -3.26 -10.31
N ALA A 57 -2.95 -2.61 -11.22
CA ALA A 57 -3.00 -2.90 -12.65
C ALA A 57 -2.55 -4.35 -12.93
N GLU A 58 -1.41 -4.76 -12.36
CA GLU A 58 -0.88 -6.13 -12.48
C GLU A 58 -1.84 -7.18 -11.87
N MET A 59 -2.55 -6.84 -10.79
CA MET A 59 -3.57 -7.72 -10.21
C MET A 59 -4.81 -7.84 -11.11
N THR A 60 -5.13 -6.78 -11.86
CA THR A 60 -6.27 -6.76 -12.78
C THR A 60 -6.00 -7.57 -14.04
N ASP A 61 -4.79 -7.48 -14.59
CA ASP A 61 -4.39 -8.21 -15.80
C ASP A 61 -3.86 -9.63 -15.50
N GLY A 62 -3.71 -9.98 -14.21
CA GLY A 62 -3.25 -11.29 -13.76
C GLY A 62 -1.74 -11.50 -13.83
N SER A 63 -0.95 -10.45 -14.11
CA SER A 63 0.51 -10.51 -14.16
C SER A 63 1.18 -10.28 -12.80
N TYR A 64 0.42 -9.93 -11.75
CA TYR A 64 0.97 -9.70 -10.41
C TYR A 64 1.63 -10.96 -9.84
N LEU A 65 2.86 -10.79 -9.36
CA LEU A 65 3.63 -11.85 -8.70
C LEU A 65 4.06 -11.40 -7.30
N PHE A 66 3.92 -12.32 -6.34
CA PHE A 66 4.53 -12.17 -5.02
C PHE A 66 6.06 -12.11 -5.16
N GLY A 67 6.68 -11.22 -4.41
CA GLY A 67 8.13 -11.01 -4.41
C GLY A 67 8.80 -11.62 -3.17
N LYS A 68 10.07 -11.28 -2.99
CA LYS A 68 10.89 -11.69 -1.83
C LYS A 68 11.52 -10.52 -1.10
N ASP A 69 11.46 -9.35 -1.69
CA ASP A 69 12.05 -8.11 -1.19
C ASP A 69 10.94 -7.14 -0.80
N ASP A 70 11.28 -6.16 0.02
CA ASP A 70 10.34 -5.09 0.37
C ASP A 70 9.90 -4.33 -0.88
N LEU A 71 8.62 -3.94 -0.89
CA LEU A 71 8.07 -3.04 -1.90
C LEU A 71 8.83 -1.71 -1.87
N PRO A 72 9.15 -1.11 -3.04
CA PRO A 72 9.97 0.11 -3.10
C PRO A 72 9.42 1.30 -2.30
N PHE A 73 8.10 1.33 -2.05
CA PHE A 73 7.49 2.39 -1.24
C PHE A 73 7.83 2.30 0.25
N MET A 74 8.36 1.19 0.74
CA MET A 74 8.59 0.97 2.18
C MET A 74 9.58 1.97 2.78
N ASP A 75 10.55 2.47 2.00
CA ASP A 75 11.45 3.54 2.43
C ASP A 75 10.69 4.81 2.80
N VAL A 76 9.68 5.17 2.01
CA VAL A 76 8.81 6.32 2.27
C VAL A 76 7.85 6.03 3.41
N ALA A 77 7.20 4.87 3.38
CA ALA A 77 6.23 4.46 4.40
C ALA A 77 6.85 4.44 5.81
N ASN A 78 8.10 3.96 5.94
CA ASN A 78 8.80 3.92 7.22
C ASN A 78 9.15 5.33 7.72
N LYS A 79 9.62 6.22 6.84
CA LYS A 79 9.92 7.63 7.18
C LYS A 79 8.69 8.38 7.68
N LEU A 80 7.52 8.09 7.12
CA LEU A 80 6.27 8.76 7.43
C LEU A 80 5.35 7.95 8.37
N SER A 81 5.85 6.87 8.95
CA SER A 81 5.04 5.88 9.68
C SER A 81 4.18 6.45 10.81
N GLN A 82 4.65 7.53 11.46
CA GLN A 82 3.92 8.22 12.54
C GLN A 82 2.92 9.27 12.04
N SER A 83 3.00 9.64 10.77
CA SER A 83 2.20 10.70 10.15
C SER A 83 1.09 10.16 9.26
N LEU A 84 1.25 8.95 8.70
CA LEU A 84 0.26 8.37 7.79
C LEU A 84 -0.83 7.60 8.55
N PRO A 85 -2.12 7.83 8.24
CA PRO A 85 -3.22 7.11 8.87
C PRO A 85 -3.33 5.65 8.40
N PHE A 86 -2.70 5.29 7.27
CA PHE A 86 -2.75 3.96 6.64
C PHE A 86 -1.43 3.18 6.70
N THR A 87 -0.49 3.57 7.57
CA THR A 87 0.82 2.89 7.74
C THR A 87 0.67 1.38 7.94
N GLN A 88 -0.34 0.95 8.69
CA GLN A 88 -0.56 -0.46 8.96
C GLN A 88 -0.97 -1.23 7.70
N HIS A 89 -1.76 -0.63 6.81
CA HIS A 89 -2.13 -1.26 5.54
C HIS A 89 -0.90 -1.43 4.63
N LEU A 90 -0.05 -0.41 4.51
CA LEU A 90 1.20 -0.49 3.75
C LEU A 90 2.11 -1.62 4.26
N ALA A 91 2.23 -1.76 5.58
CA ALA A 91 3.02 -2.81 6.19
C ALA A 91 2.44 -4.22 5.95
N VAL A 92 1.11 -4.37 6.02
CA VAL A 92 0.43 -5.63 5.69
C VAL A 92 0.61 -5.96 4.21
N ILE A 93 0.42 -4.99 3.31
CA ILE A 93 0.60 -5.19 1.87
C ILE A 93 2.00 -5.69 1.55
N ASN A 94 3.01 -5.09 2.18
CA ASN A 94 4.40 -5.49 2.03
C ASN A 94 4.66 -6.89 2.62
N GLU A 95 4.15 -7.19 3.82
CA GLU A 95 4.28 -8.53 4.41
C GLU A 95 3.65 -9.60 3.50
N THR A 96 2.46 -9.33 2.96
CA THR A 96 1.76 -10.23 2.04
C THR A 96 2.49 -10.37 0.71
N HIS A 97 3.10 -9.29 0.21
CA HIS A 97 3.95 -9.34 -0.99
C HIS A 97 5.12 -10.32 -0.82
N ILE A 98 5.78 -10.30 0.34
CA ILE A 98 6.97 -11.10 0.62
C ILE A 98 6.63 -12.53 1.02
N LYS A 99 5.59 -12.71 1.85
CA LYS A 99 5.27 -14.00 2.47
C LYS A 99 4.17 -14.77 1.76
N GLY A 100 3.52 -14.16 0.77
CA GLY A 100 2.31 -14.70 0.17
C GLY A 100 1.10 -14.56 1.10
N LEU A 101 0.01 -15.24 0.75
CA LEU A 101 -1.24 -15.25 1.51
C LEU A 101 -1.11 -16.09 2.78
N ASP A 102 -1.80 -15.73 3.87
CA ASP A 102 -1.90 -16.54 5.10
C ASP A 102 -2.98 -17.62 4.89
N ILE A 103 -2.69 -18.55 3.99
CA ILE A 103 -3.52 -19.72 3.76
C ILE A 103 -3.30 -20.63 4.96
N GLU A 104 -4.37 -20.96 5.71
CA GLU A 104 -4.26 -21.97 6.76
C GLU A 104 -3.92 -23.30 6.07
N ASP A 105 -2.71 -23.82 6.34
CA ASP A 105 -2.37 -25.21 6.00
C ASP A 105 -3.27 -26.11 6.87
N ASP A 106 -4.20 -26.82 6.24
CA ASP A 106 -5.06 -27.84 6.85
C ASP A 106 -4.24 -29.07 7.28
#